data_AF-A0A317CB56-F1
#
_entry.id   AF-A0A317CB56-F1
#
_cell.length_a   1.000
_cell.length_b   1.000
_cell.length_c   1.000
_cell.angle_alpha   90.00
_cell.angle_beta   90.00
_cell.angle_gamma   90.00
#
_symmetry.space_group_name_H-M   'P 1'
#
loop_
_entity.id
_entity.type
_entity.pdbx_description
1 polymer ?
#
loop_
_entity_poly.entity_id
_entity_poly.type
_entity_poly.pdbx_seq_one_letter_code
_entity_poly.pdbx_strand_id
1 'polypeptide(L)'
;MWFQALFVRLFAIVVSAGLLYSLSIYAVSDINSEAVISDYEMPLANLQHHADVLSAEALVVQSISKTDSFEEAEQLALNALQNNLSSGRAASRLLELYEKQGSDSKADEVAELSGRLWSAHTFTRSRLADYWFSRGRVDKVVEEWNVLLIRNPRLRSQLFPYLMNLINDPSADALMGQFVQSPPNWWPSFFAYLSRELSIDRLREVYQARVLSSVRGVSDSERGAYVSRLVKEGEWQEARDAWSGGLKPYQKKYDNLIFDGGFESGIYNQAFGWVVSRSKNPRIKPDITYGIKGRKALQVSLRKNVPINFRHVSQRLMLEPGYYELALRYRTDTLKTTKGLSWRIRCIEGGSEVLVESIPLLGSNPWSKLSVDFEVPESCRVQLIRLEATSRFRHEQYFAGSLWFDDIEITRKQEEE
;
A
#
# COMPACT_ATOMS: atom_id res chain seq x y z
N MET A 1 -57.74 3.26 20.22
CA MET A 1 -56.31 3.24 20.63
C MET A 1 -55.34 2.86 19.51
N TRP A 2 -55.68 1.96 18.57
CA TRP A 2 -54.77 1.56 17.48
C TRP A 2 -54.47 2.65 16.43
N PHE A 3 -55.46 3.46 16.04
CA PHE A 3 -55.28 4.53 15.04
C PHE A 3 -54.36 5.65 15.50
N GLN A 4 -54.38 5.98 16.80
CA GLN A 4 -53.53 7.04 17.37
C GLN A 4 -52.05 6.64 17.36
N ALA A 5 -51.74 5.37 17.65
CA ALA A 5 -50.38 4.84 17.62
C ALA A 5 -49.82 4.77 16.18
N LEU A 6 -50.67 4.48 15.18
CA LEU A 6 -50.28 4.44 13.78
C LEU A 6 -49.94 5.86 13.25
N PHE A 7 -50.74 6.86 13.63
CA PHE A 7 -50.54 8.25 13.21
C PHE A 7 -49.25 8.85 13.77
N VAL A 8 -48.93 8.60 15.04
CA VAL A 8 -47.68 9.06 15.67
C VAL A 8 -46.45 8.43 15.01
N ARG A 9 -46.52 7.15 14.62
CA ARG A 9 -45.43 6.47 13.91
C ARG A 9 -45.22 7.02 12.50
N LEU A 10 -46.30 7.28 11.76
CA LEU A 10 -46.23 7.90 10.43
C LEU A 10 -45.67 9.32 10.50
N PHE A 11 -46.11 10.13 11.47
CA PHE A 11 -45.60 11.48 11.67
C PHE A 11 -44.09 11.48 12.01
N ALA A 12 -43.65 10.58 12.89
CA ALA A 12 -42.24 10.45 13.23
C ALA A 12 -41.37 10.05 12.03
N ILE A 13 -41.86 9.17 11.15
CA ILE A 13 -41.15 8.77 9.93
C ILE A 13 -41.03 9.94 8.96
N VAL A 14 -42.09 10.73 8.77
CA VAL A 14 -42.08 11.92 7.89
C VAL A 14 -41.12 12.99 8.42
N VAL A 15 -41.14 13.27 9.73
CA VAL A 15 -40.20 14.21 10.35
C VAL A 15 -38.77 13.71 10.25
N SER A 16 -38.53 12.42 10.45
CA SER A 16 -37.18 11.82 10.33
C SER A 16 -36.68 11.87 8.89
N ALA A 17 -37.55 11.60 7.90
CA ALA A 17 -37.22 11.71 6.49
C ALA A 17 -36.96 13.17 6.10
N GLY A 18 -37.73 14.13 6.63
CA GLY A 18 -37.51 15.56 6.43
C GLY A 18 -36.20 16.06 7.05
N LEU A 19 -35.84 15.57 8.23
CA LEU A 19 -34.56 15.87 8.89
C LEU A 19 -33.39 15.22 8.18
N LEU A 20 -33.51 13.99 7.70
CA LEU A 20 -32.49 13.32 6.87
C LEU A 20 -32.34 14.01 5.51
N TYR A 21 -33.44 14.48 4.91
CA TYR A 21 -33.41 15.26 3.67
C TYR A 21 -32.74 16.62 3.89
N SER A 22 -33.10 17.33 4.97
CA SER A 22 -32.44 18.57 5.39
C SER A 22 -30.95 18.36 5.68
N LEU A 23 -30.59 17.34 6.46
CA LEU A 23 -29.19 16.96 6.70
C LEU A 23 -28.50 16.54 5.40
N SER A 24 -29.18 15.90 4.46
CA SER A 24 -28.59 15.59 3.15
C SER A 24 -28.38 16.84 2.31
N ILE A 25 -29.21 17.87 2.41
CA ILE A 25 -29.01 19.14 1.70
C ILE A 25 -27.90 19.96 2.36
N TYR A 26 -27.91 20.10 3.68
CA TYR A 26 -26.97 20.93 4.42
C TYR A 26 -25.63 20.25 4.70
N ALA A 27 -25.58 18.92 4.88
CA ALA A 27 -24.30 18.19 4.98
C ALA A 27 -23.65 17.92 3.62
N VAL A 28 -24.41 17.98 2.52
CA VAL A 28 -23.84 17.98 1.15
C VAL A 28 -23.32 19.37 0.75
N SER A 29 -23.72 20.45 1.43
CA SER A 29 -23.14 21.77 1.17
C SER A 29 -21.66 21.86 1.55
N ASP A 30 -21.15 20.95 2.37
CA ASP A 30 -19.73 20.84 2.72
C ASP A 30 -18.95 19.88 1.78
N ILE A 31 -19.66 19.13 0.92
CA ILE A 31 -19.09 18.10 0.04
C ILE A 31 -19.13 18.48 -1.45
N ASN A 32 -19.93 19.45 -1.86
CA ASN A 32 -20.00 19.90 -3.24
C ASN A 32 -19.09 21.10 -3.54
N SER A 33 -17.78 20.88 -3.45
CA SER A 33 -16.76 21.81 -3.96
C SER A 33 -16.58 21.77 -5.49
N GLU A 34 -17.37 21.00 -6.22
CA GLU A 34 -17.42 20.99 -7.70
C GLU A 34 -18.75 21.52 -8.29
N ALA A 35 -19.80 21.73 -7.48
CA ALA A 35 -21.11 22.17 -7.99
C ALA A 35 -21.25 23.70 -8.09
N VAL A 36 -20.25 24.49 -7.69
CA VAL A 36 -20.27 25.96 -7.84
C VAL A 36 -19.90 26.41 -9.28
N ILE A 37 -19.69 25.46 -10.20
CA ILE A 37 -19.66 25.70 -11.65
C ILE A 37 -21.07 25.53 -12.28
N SER A 38 -22.07 25.09 -11.51
CA SER A 38 -23.45 24.97 -11.96
C SER A 38 -24.29 26.12 -11.38
N ASP A 39 -24.74 27.02 -12.25
CA ASP A 39 -25.74 28.10 -12.12
C ASP A 39 -26.90 27.86 -11.11
N TYR A 40 -26.58 27.77 -9.81
CA TYR A 40 -27.57 27.76 -8.75
C TYR A 40 -27.48 29.07 -7.97
N GLU A 41 -28.27 30.05 -8.40
CA GLU A 41 -28.50 31.30 -7.68
C GLU A 41 -29.13 30.98 -6.32
N MET A 42 -28.35 31.09 -5.24
CA MET A 42 -28.92 31.22 -3.90
C MET A 42 -29.66 32.56 -3.83
N PRO A 43 -30.93 32.59 -3.41
CA PRO A 43 -31.69 33.84 -3.31
C PRO A 43 -31.22 34.63 -2.09
N LEU A 44 -30.13 35.40 -2.24
CA LEU A 44 -29.67 36.40 -1.28
C LEU A 44 -30.23 37.79 -1.64
N ALA A 45 -31.53 37.87 -1.91
CA ALA A 45 -32.22 39.12 -2.19
C ALA A 45 -32.78 39.72 -0.88
N ASN A 46 -31.91 40.34 -0.06
CA ASN A 46 -32.21 41.52 0.79
C ASN A 46 -31.19 41.81 1.91
N LEU A 47 -30.12 41.01 2.09
CA LEU A 47 -29.04 41.32 3.04
C LEU A 47 -27.82 42.02 2.39
N GLN A 48 -27.95 42.43 1.13
CA GLN A 48 -26.86 43.00 0.31
C GLN A 48 -26.32 44.35 0.81
N HIS A 49 -26.95 45.01 1.78
CA HIS A 49 -26.62 46.39 2.16
C HIS A 49 -25.97 46.57 3.54
N HIS A 50 -25.75 45.49 4.32
CA HIS A 50 -25.11 45.59 5.64
C HIS A 50 -23.98 44.56 5.78
N ALA A 51 -22.78 44.95 5.36
CA ALA A 51 -21.56 44.15 5.54
C ALA A 51 -21.34 43.74 7.02
N ASP A 52 -21.85 44.55 7.94
CA ASP A 52 -21.73 44.40 9.40
C ASP A 52 -22.50 43.19 9.98
N VAL A 53 -23.45 42.62 9.22
CA VAL A 53 -24.33 41.51 9.67
C VAL A 53 -24.02 40.20 8.94
N LEU A 54 -23.20 40.25 7.89
CA LEU A 54 -22.91 39.10 7.04
C LEU A 54 -21.85 38.19 7.68
N SER A 55 -22.07 36.88 7.56
CA SER A 55 -21.04 35.90 7.89
C SER A 55 -19.82 36.08 6.99
N ALA A 56 -18.65 35.64 7.45
CA ALA A 56 -17.43 35.66 6.65
C ALA A 56 -17.60 34.95 5.29
N GLU A 57 -18.41 33.89 5.23
CA GLU A 57 -18.70 33.17 3.97
C GLU A 57 -19.55 34.00 3.02
N ALA A 58 -20.59 34.67 3.53
CA ALA A 58 -21.43 35.52 2.70
C ALA A 58 -20.66 36.71 2.13
N LEU A 59 -19.74 37.28 2.93
CA LEU A 59 -18.83 38.34 2.47
C LEU A 59 -17.87 37.85 1.38
N VAL A 60 -17.36 36.62 1.47
CA VAL A 60 -16.54 36.03 0.39
C VAL A 60 -17.36 35.82 -0.88
N VAL A 61 -18.59 35.33 -0.78
CA VAL A 61 -19.48 35.17 -1.95
C VAL A 61 -19.75 36.52 -2.62
N GLN A 62 -19.99 37.58 -1.84
CA GLN A 62 -20.12 38.92 -2.40
C GLN A 62 -18.81 39.42 -3.02
N SER A 63 -17.66 39.17 -2.40
CA SER A 63 -16.35 39.50 -3.01
C SER A 63 -16.15 38.81 -4.36
N ILE A 64 -16.64 37.57 -4.52
CA ILE A 64 -16.57 36.82 -5.78
C ILE A 64 -17.47 37.44 -6.86
N SER A 65 -18.66 37.92 -6.50
CA SER A 65 -19.58 38.54 -7.48
C SER A 65 -19.14 39.93 -7.93
N LYS A 66 -18.19 40.56 -7.23
CA LYS A 66 -17.55 41.81 -7.67
C LYS A 66 -16.41 41.54 -8.65
N THR A 67 -16.76 41.31 -9.91
CA THR A 67 -15.78 41.10 -10.99
C THR A 67 -15.16 42.38 -11.51
N ASP A 68 -15.90 43.49 -11.45
CA ASP A 68 -15.55 44.74 -12.14
C ASP A 68 -14.90 45.79 -11.23
N SER A 69 -14.88 45.54 -9.92
CA SER A 69 -14.30 46.44 -8.91
C SER A 69 -13.39 45.67 -7.96
N PHE A 70 -12.08 45.83 -8.19
CA PHE A 70 -11.05 45.22 -7.33
C PHE A 70 -11.14 45.74 -5.89
N GLU A 71 -11.28 47.05 -5.71
CA GLU A 71 -11.32 47.69 -4.38
C GLU A 71 -12.50 47.21 -3.54
N GLU A 72 -13.70 47.10 -4.14
CA GLU A 72 -14.87 46.54 -3.45
C GLU A 72 -14.67 45.06 -3.10
N ALA A 73 -14.12 44.27 -4.03
CA ALA A 73 -13.87 42.85 -3.80
C ALA A 73 -12.83 42.63 -2.69
N GLU A 74 -11.77 43.44 -2.66
CA GLU A 74 -10.73 43.42 -1.63
C GLU A 74 -11.32 43.78 -0.26
N GLN A 75 -12.08 44.88 -0.18
CA GLN A 75 -12.65 45.32 1.09
C GLN A 75 -13.62 44.28 1.67
N LEU A 76 -14.45 43.65 0.84
CA LEU A 76 -15.34 42.57 1.27
C LEU A 76 -14.56 41.35 1.78
N ALA A 77 -13.46 40.99 1.13
CA ALA A 77 -12.61 39.88 1.57
C ALA A 77 -11.81 40.20 2.85
N LEU A 78 -11.36 41.45 3.02
CA LEU A 78 -10.75 41.92 4.26
C LEU A 78 -11.74 41.92 5.42
N ASN A 79 -12.97 42.40 5.20
CA ASN A 79 -14.04 42.35 6.20
C ASN A 79 -14.38 40.89 6.57
N ALA A 80 -14.40 39.98 5.59
CA ALA A 80 -14.59 38.57 5.84
C ALA A 80 -13.50 37.97 6.74
N LEU A 81 -12.24 38.35 6.52
CA LEU A 81 -11.11 37.92 7.34
C LEU A 81 -11.15 38.54 8.75
N GLN A 82 -11.57 39.79 8.89
CA GLN A 82 -11.75 40.43 10.20
C GLN A 82 -12.87 39.77 11.01
N ASN A 83 -13.99 39.43 10.36
CA ASN A 83 -15.11 38.73 11.01
C ASN A 83 -14.74 37.30 11.45
N ASN A 84 -13.84 36.64 10.72
CA ASN A 84 -13.30 35.36 11.12
C ASN A 84 -11.83 35.25 10.69
N LEU A 85 -10.91 35.49 11.62
CA LEU A 85 -9.47 35.38 11.39
C LEU A 85 -9.04 33.95 11.01
N SER A 86 -9.88 32.98 11.36
CA SER A 86 -9.77 31.61 10.88
C SER A 86 -10.67 31.39 9.67
N SER A 87 -10.75 32.32 8.72
CA SER A 87 -11.38 32.13 7.40
C SER A 87 -10.36 32.27 6.28
N GLY A 88 -9.72 31.18 5.89
CA GLY A 88 -8.85 31.11 4.73
C GLY A 88 -9.60 30.86 3.43
N ARG A 89 -10.94 30.77 3.41
CA ARG A 89 -11.70 31.07 2.19
C ARG A 89 -11.57 32.57 1.89
N ALA A 90 -11.69 33.42 2.92
CA ALA A 90 -11.42 34.86 2.79
C ALA A 90 -9.95 35.12 2.46
N ALA A 91 -9.01 34.45 3.14
CA ALA A 91 -7.59 34.61 2.81
C ALA A 91 -7.24 34.09 1.41
N SER A 92 -7.81 32.96 0.96
CA SER A 92 -7.63 32.47 -0.43
C SER A 92 -8.21 33.43 -1.45
N ARG A 93 -9.32 34.12 -1.11
CA ARG A 93 -9.91 35.15 -1.98
C ARG A 93 -9.00 36.38 -2.08
N LEU A 94 -8.43 36.85 -0.97
CA LEU A 94 -7.45 37.94 -0.98
C LEU A 94 -6.22 37.57 -1.83
N LEU A 95 -5.73 36.33 -1.71
CA LEU A 95 -4.64 35.83 -2.54
C LEU A 95 -4.98 35.89 -4.03
N GLU A 96 -6.15 35.38 -4.43
CA GLU A 96 -6.60 35.42 -5.82
C GLU A 96 -6.73 36.85 -6.35
N LEU A 97 -7.23 37.77 -5.53
CA LEU A 97 -7.34 39.19 -5.90
C LEU A 97 -5.95 39.79 -6.15
N TYR A 98 -5.02 39.66 -5.18
CA TYR A 98 -3.67 40.22 -5.34
C TYR A 98 -2.89 39.60 -6.49
N GLU A 99 -3.09 38.31 -6.76
CA GLU A 99 -2.54 37.64 -7.94
C GLU A 99 -3.05 38.27 -9.24
N LYS A 100 -4.37 38.47 -9.37
CA LYS A 100 -4.97 39.10 -10.57
C LYS A 100 -4.52 40.55 -10.78
N GLN A 101 -4.24 41.27 -9.71
CA GLN A 101 -3.75 42.65 -9.78
C GLN A 101 -2.25 42.73 -10.12
N GLY A 102 -1.50 41.62 -10.02
CA GLY A 102 -0.04 41.62 -10.12
C GLY A 102 0.66 42.20 -8.88
N SER A 103 -0.03 42.24 -7.74
CA SER A 103 0.49 42.76 -6.47
C SER A 103 1.26 41.67 -5.72
N ASP A 104 2.38 41.21 -6.30
CA ASP A 104 3.17 40.06 -5.83
C ASP A 104 3.53 40.12 -4.33
N SER A 105 3.98 41.27 -3.82
CA SER A 105 4.36 41.41 -2.40
C SER A 105 3.18 41.16 -1.47
N LYS A 106 2.00 41.69 -1.81
CA LYS A 106 0.79 41.48 -1.00
C LYS A 106 0.28 40.04 -1.12
N ALA A 107 0.36 39.46 -2.32
CA ALA A 107 0.00 38.07 -2.56
C ALA A 107 0.91 37.12 -1.74
N ASP A 108 2.22 37.37 -1.71
CA ASP A 108 3.18 36.59 -0.92
C ASP A 108 2.88 36.68 0.59
N GLU A 109 2.61 37.89 1.11
CA GLU A 109 2.23 38.09 2.52
C GLU A 109 0.95 37.34 2.89
N VAL A 110 -0.09 37.44 2.06
CA VAL A 110 -1.36 36.75 2.29
C VAL A 110 -1.19 35.25 2.17
N ALA A 111 -0.37 34.76 1.24
CA ALA A 111 -0.11 33.34 1.08
C ALA A 111 0.57 32.75 2.34
N GLU A 112 1.59 33.44 2.86
CA GLU A 112 2.28 33.03 4.10
C GLU A 112 1.38 33.12 5.33
N LEU A 113 0.55 34.15 5.43
CA LEU A 113 -0.44 34.27 6.49
C LEU A 113 -1.48 33.14 6.41
N SER A 114 -2.00 32.87 5.23
CA SER A 114 -2.98 31.81 4.97
C SER A 114 -2.44 30.43 5.40
N GLY A 115 -1.20 30.11 5.03
CA GLY A 115 -0.57 28.83 5.39
C GLY A 115 -0.39 28.64 6.91
N ARG A 116 -0.16 29.73 7.65
CA ARG A 116 -0.01 29.71 9.11
C ARG A 116 -1.35 29.61 9.84
N LEU A 117 -2.32 30.43 9.44
CA LEU A 117 -3.62 30.46 10.10
C LEU A 117 -4.39 29.16 9.85
N TRP A 118 -4.26 28.59 8.66
CA TRP A 118 -5.12 27.52 8.15
C TRP A 118 -4.37 26.26 7.76
N SER A 119 -3.63 25.75 8.74
CA SER A 119 -2.55 24.79 8.50
C SER A 119 -2.99 23.44 7.90
N ALA A 120 -4.27 23.05 8.02
CA ALA A 120 -4.77 21.74 7.61
C ALA A 120 -5.98 21.76 6.66
N HIS A 121 -6.38 22.93 6.16
CA HIS A 121 -7.56 23.09 5.30
C HIS A 121 -7.24 22.79 3.83
N THR A 122 -7.82 21.73 3.27
CA THR A 122 -7.45 21.19 1.95
C THR A 122 -7.62 22.19 0.80
N PHE A 123 -8.74 22.94 0.76
CA PHE A 123 -8.98 23.90 -0.33
C PHE A 123 -7.93 25.01 -0.35
N THR A 124 -7.62 25.58 0.81
CA THR A 124 -6.63 26.66 0.93
C THR A 124 -5.23 26.16 0.61
N ARG A 125 -4.87 24.97 1.06
CA ARG A 125 -3.60 24.31 0.71
C ARG A 125 -3.48 24.04 -0.80
N SER A 126 -4.57 23.68 -1.47
CA SER A 126 -4.60 23.54 -2.94
C SER A 126 -4.34 24.87 -3.64
N ARG A 127 -5.01 25.95 -3.22
CA ARG A 127 -4.82 27.29 -3.78
C ARG A 127 -3.40 27.82 -3.56
N LEU A 128 -2.83 27.56 -2.38
CA LEU A 128 -1.43 27.90 -2.07
C LEU A 128 -0.46 27.11 -2.95
N ALA A 129 -0.72 25.82 -3.19
CA ALA A 129 0.12 25.03 -4.09
C ALA A 129 0.12 25.60 -5.51
N ASP A 130 -1.05 25.95 -6.05
CA ASP A 130 -1.17 26.57 -7.38
C ASP A 130 -0.42 27.90 -7.45
N TYR A 131 -0.56 28.74 -6.42
CA TYR A 131 0.12 30.02 -6.31
C TYR A 131 1.65 29.85 -6.23
N TRP A 132 2.16 29.03 -5.32
CA TRP A 132 3.61 28.84 -5.20
C TRP A 132 4.22 28.19 -6.45
N PHE A 133 3.42 27.38 -7.16
CA PHE A 133 3.82 26.82 -8.44
C PHE A 133 3.97 27.92 -9.51
N SER A 134 3.02 28.85 -9.62
CA SER A 134 3.11 29.98 -10.56
C SER A 134 4.29 30.92 -10.26
N ARG A 135 4.70 31.01 -8.97
CA ARG A 135 5.89 31.75 -8.51
C ARG A 135 7.22 31.01 -8.67
N GLY A 136 7.22 29.76 -9.14
CA GLY A 136 8.43 28.93 -9.25
C GLY A 136 9.02 28.51 -7.90
N ARG A 137 8.27 28.64 -6.80
CA ARG A 137 8.70 28.30 -5.43
C ARG A 137 8.42 26.84 -5.11
N VAL A 138 9.19 25.95 -5.73
CA VAL A 138 9.03 24.49 -5.59
C VAL A 138 9.15 24.03 -4.13
N ASP A 139 10.01 24.67 -3.35
CA ASP A 139 10.17 24.44 -1.91
C ASP A 139 8.82 24.56 -1.17
N LYS A 140 8.10 25.66 -1.41
CA LYS A 140 6.79 25.90 -0.79
C LYS A 140 5.71 24.98 -1.37
N VAL A 141 5.71 24.71 -2.67
CA VAL A 141 4.75 23.77 -3.30
C VAL A 141 4.80 22.40 -2.63
N VAL A 142 6.00 21.89 -2.37
CA VAL A 142 6.21 20.59 -1.75
C VAL A 142 5.70 20.55 -0.30
N GLU A 143 5.84 21.63 0.45
CA GLU A 143 5.23 21.77 1.78
C GLU A 143 3.70 21.70 1.73
N GLU A 144 3.08 22.42 0.78
CA GLU A 144 1.64 22.40 0.57
C GLU A 144 1.14 21.00 0.18
N TRP A 145 1.84 20.35 -0.76
CA TRP A 145 1.54 18.98 -1.20
C TRP A 145 1.69 17.97 -0.07
N ASN A 146 2.67 18.12 0.82
CA ASN A 146 2.80 17.26 1.99
C ASN A 146 1.52 17.30 2.85
N VAL A 147 0.98 18.49 3.13
CA VAL A 147 -0.28 18.62 3.88
C VAL A 147 -1.45 17.99 3.11
N LEU A 148 -1.56 18.27 1.81
CA LEU A 148 -2.62 17.72 0.96
C LEU A 148 -2.60 16.19 0.92
N LEU A 149 -1.43 15.58 0.80
CA LEU A 149 -1.26 14.13 0.74
C LEU A 149 -1.50 13.43 2.08
N ILE A 150 -1.26 14.13 3.20
CA ILE A 150 -1.61 13.66 4.55
C ILE A 150 -3.15 13.63 4.71
N ARG A 151 -3.85 14.64 4.19
CA ARG A 151 -5.29 14.85 4.44
C ARG A 151 -6.19 14.17 3.41
N ASN A 152 -5.77 14.11 2.15
CA ASN A 152 -6.55 13.56 1.05
C ASN A 152 -5.77 12.51 0.27
N PRO A 153 -5.86 11.22 0.64
CA PRO A 153 -5.20 10.14 -0.07
C PRO A 153 -5.58 10.00 -1.55
N ARG A 154 -6.70 10.56 -2.01
CA ARG A 154 -7.11 10.52 -3.43
C ARG A 154 -6.16 11.33 -4.33
N LEU A 155 -5.52 12.36 -3.79
CA LEU A 155 -4.56 13.19 -4.52
C LEU A 155 -3.25 12.46 -4.84
N ARG A 156 -2.98 11.32 -4.19
CA ARG A 156 -1.74 10.55 -4.37
C ARG A 156 -1.51 10.16 -5.83
N SER A 157 -2.52 9.66 -6.52
CA SER A 157 -2.38 9.25 -7.93
C SER A 157 -2.09 10.42 -8.87
N GLN A 158 -2.51 11.63 -8.51
CA GLN A 158 -2.28 12.84 -9.29
C GLN A 158 -0.91 13.46 -8.97
N LEU A 159 -0.51 13.48 -7.69
CA LEU A 159 0.69 14.19 -7.24
C LEU A 159 1.98 13.36 -7.26
N PHE A 160 1.89 12.03 -7.17
CA PHE A 160 3.07 11.16 -7.17
C PHE A 160 3.96 11.28 -8.41
N PRO A 161 3.43 11.41 -9.65
CA PRO A 161 4.28 11.64 -10.82
C PRO A 161 5.14 12.90 -10.69
N TYR A 162 4.58 14.00 -10.16
CA TYR A 162 5.33 15.24 -9.98
C TYR A 162 6.39 15.13 -8.88
N LEU A 163 6.04 14.51 -7.74
CA LEU A 163 7.03 14.23 -6.69
C LEU A 163 8.14 13.31 -7.17
N MET A 164 7.84 12.35 -8.05
CA MET A 164 8.84 11.49 -8.65
C MET A 164 9.79 12.26 -9.56
N ASN A 165 9.29 13.24 -10.32
CA ASN A 165 10.15 14.11 -11.12
C ASN A 165 11.15 14.88 -10.24
N LEU A 166 10.73 15.35 -9.05
CA LEU A 166 11.63 15.96 -8.07
C LEU A 166 12.67 14.97 -7.54
N ILE A 167 12.29 13.70 -7.32
CA ILE A 167 13.25 12.66 -6.93
C ILE A 167 14.24 12.36 -8.06
N ASN A 168 13.88 12.54 -9.33
CA ASN A 168 14.79 12.30 -10.46
C ASN A 168 15.72 13.50 -10.75
N ASP A 169 15.43 14.67 -10.20
CA ASP A 169 16.23 15.88 -10.39
C ASP A 169 17.24 16.04 -9.23
N PRO A 170 18.55 15.89 -9.47
CA PRO A 170 19.57 16.06 -8.44
C PRO A 170 19.55 17.44 -7.77
N SER A 171 19.07 18.48 -8.47
CA SER A 171 18.98 19.83 -7.90
C SER A 171 17.90 19.94 -6.81
N ALA A 172 16.94 19.00 -6.78
CA ALA A 172 15.85 18.94 -5.82
C ALA A 172 16.09 17.96 -4.66
N ASP A 173 17.28 17.32 -4.59
CA ASP A 173 17.61 16.34 -3.55
C ASP A 173 17.42 16.89 -2.13
N ALA A 174 17.80 18.16 -1.89
CA ALA A 174 17.63 18.82 -0.60
C ALA A 174 16.16 18.95 -0.19
N LEU A 175 15.25 19.19 -1.14
CA LEU A 175 13.81 19.36 -0.89
C LEU A 175 13.16 18.06 -0.46
N MET A 176 13.55 16.95 -1.09
CA MET A 176 13.02 15.63 -0.77
C MET A 176 13.72 14.97 0.42
N GLY A 177 14.94 15.40 0.74
CA GLY A 177 15.75 14.88 1.83
C GLY A 177 15.03 14.86 3.18
N GLN A 178 14.24 15.89 3.50
CA GLN A 178 13.47 15.92 4.76
C GLN A 178 12.45 14.77 4.88
N PHE A 179 11.80 14.37 3.78
CA PHE A 179 10.85 13.26 3.79
C PHE A 179 11.54 11.91 3.75
N VAL A 180 12.73 11.84 3.16
CA VAL A 180 13.59 10.66 3.25
C VAL A 180 14.01 10.42 4.70
N GLN A 181 14.40 11.47 5.44
CA GLN A 181 14.82 11.35 6.84
C GLN A 181 13.65 11.13 7.80
N SER A 182 12.53 11.84 7.59
CA SER A 182 11.33 11.77 8.43
C SER A 182 10.07 11.57 7.60
N PRO A 183 9.80 10.33 7.14
CA PRO A 183 8.73 10.04 6.19
C PRO A 183 7.33 10.34 6.76
N PRO A 184 6.51 11.12 6.05
CA PRO A 184 5.09 11.29 6.35
C PRO A 184 4.27 10.02 6.12
N ASN A 185 2.98 10.04 6.50
CA ASN A 185 2.09 8.87 6.39
C ASN A 185 1.82 8.42 4.94
N TRP A 186 2.04 9.28 3.93
CA TRP A 186 1.87 8.96 2.52
C TRP A 186 3.12 8.34 1.90
N TRP A 187 4.28 8.44 2.56
CA TRP A 187 5.57 7.99 2.04
C TRP A 187 5.59 6.50 1.68
N PRO A 188 5.07 5.55 2.48
CA PRO A 188 5.08 4.14 2.08
C PRO A 188 4.34 3.87 0.76
N SER A 189 3.24 4.59 0.51
CA SER A 189 2.52 4.51 -0.77
C SER A 189 3.30 5.14 -1.92
N PHE A 190 4.00 6.24 -1.65
CA PHE A 190 4.87 6.89 -2.63
C PHE A 190 6.09 6.02 -2.96
N PHE A 191 6.76 5.44 -1.97
CA PHE A 191 7.86 4.49 -2.19
C PHE A 191 7.40 3.26 -2.98
N ALA A 192 6.20 2.74 -2.71
CA ALA A 192 5.63 1.67 -3.52
C ALA A 192 5.35 2.11 -4.97
N TYR A 193 4.99 3.37 -5.21
CA TYR A 193 4.91 3.95 -6.55
C TYR A 193 6.30 4.06 -7.20
N LEU A 194 7.28 4.64 -6.51
CA LEU A 194 8.67 4.74 -6.97
C LEU A 194 9.25 3.38 -7.35
N SER A 195 8.99 2.33 -6.56
CA SER A 195 9.48 0.97 -6.85
C SER A 195 9.01 0.40 -8.19
N ARG A 196 7.89 0.91 -8.72
CA ARG A 196 7.34 0.50 -10.01
C ARG A 196 7.85 1.37 -11.16
N GLU A 197 7.94 2.67 -10.93
CA GLU A 197 8.14 3.65 -12.01
C GLU A 197 9.59 4.13 -12.16
N LEU A 198 10.39 4.15 -11.09
CA LEU A 198 11.79 4.57 -11.17
C LEU A 198 12.68 3.55 -11.85
N SER A 199 13.82 4.03 -12.37
CA SER A 199 14.97 3.18 -12.70
C SER A 199 15.48 2.48 -11.44
N ILE A 200 16.07 1.30 -11.62
CA ILE A 200 16.56 0.50 -10.49
C ILE A 200 17.68 1.23 -9.73
N ASP A 201 18.57 1.93 -10.43
CA ASP A 201 19.68 2.65 -9.83
C ASP A 201 19.19 3.82 -8.96
N ARG A 202 18.22 4.61 -9.46
CA ARG A 202 17.67 5.71 -8.66
C ARG A 202 16.85 5.20 -7.48
N LEU A 203 16.12 4.10 -7.65
CA LEU A 203 15.43 3.44 -6.54
C LEU A 203 16.43 2.97 -5.47
N ARG A 204 17.59 2.42 -5.88
CA ARG A 204 18.66 1.98 -4.97
C ARG A 204 19.20 3.16 -4.17
N GLU A 205 19.45 4.30 -4.81
CA GLU A 205 19.90 5.53 -4.12
C GLU A 205 18.89 6.00 -3.06
N VAL A 206 17.60 6.07 -3.41
CA VAL A 206 16.54 6.47 -2.47
C VAL A 206 16.45 5.45 -1.31
N TYR A 207 16.53 4.15 -1.61
CA TYR A 207 16.51 3.11 -0.59
C TYR A 207 17.72 3.21 0.36
N GLN A 208 18.93 3.41 -0.16
CA GLN A 208 20.12 3.58 0.67
C GLN A 208 20.04 4.82 1.55
N ALA A 209 19.54 5.94 1.03
CA ALA A 209 19.29 7.14 1.84
C ALA A 209 18.29 6.86 2.98
N ARG A 210 17.26 6.02 2.74
CA ARG A 210 16.34 5.56 3.78
C ARG A 210 16.97 4.62 4.80
N VAL A 211 17.92 3.77 4.39
CA VAL A 211 18.68 2.88 5.30
C VAL A 211 19.55 3.70 6.25
N LEU A 212 20.18 4.77 5.75
CA LEU A 212 21.07 5.64 6.52
C LEU A 212 20.33 6.65 7.42
N SER A 213 19.00 6.78 7.27
CA SER A 213 18.20 7.73 8.05
C SER A 213 18.17 7.35 9.54
N SER A 214 18.56 8.30 10.40
CA SER A 214 18.73 8.10 11.84
C SER A 214 17.44 8.16 12.66
N VAL A 215 16.35 8.73 12.11
CA VAL A 215 15.09 8.97 12.84
C VAL A 215 14.18 7.76 12.78
N ARG A 216 13.94 7.25 11.58
CA ARG A 216 13.15 6.04 11.32
C ARG A 216 13.79 5.27 10.19
N GLY A 217 14.21 4.04 10.47
CA GLY A 217 14.71 3.12 9.46
C GLY A 217 13.64 2.76 8.42
N VAL A 218 14.05 2.00 7.41
CA VAL A 218 13.18 1.48 6.35
C VAL A 218 12.03 0.65 6.94
N SER A 219 10.79 1.01 6.62
CA SER A 219 9.61 0.24 7.01
C SER A 219 9.49 -1.10 6.27
N ASP A 220 8.74 -2.04 6.84
CA ASP A 220 8.47 -3.35 6.21
C ASP A 220 7.82 -3.20 4.81
N SER A 221 6.97 -2.19 4.63
CA SER A 221 6.32 -1.89 3.34
C SER A 221 7.32 -1.38 2.29
N GLU A 222 8.22 -0.47 2.67
CA GLU A 222 9.26 0.04 1.78
C GLU A 222 10.20 -1.09 1.36
N ARG A 223 10.68 -1.87 2.33
CA ARG A 223 11.54 -3.03 2.08
C ARG A 223 10.87 -4.06 1.19
N GLY A 224 9.61 -4.39 1.47
CA GLY A 224 8.84 -5.33 0.65
C GLY A 224 8.72 -4.88 -0.81
N ALA A 225 8.46 -3.59 -1.04
CA ALA A 225 8.41 -3.01 -2.38
C ALA A 225 9.78 -3.03 -3.07
N TYR A 226 10.85 -2.67 -2.35
CA TYR A 226 12.22 -2.69 -2.86
C TYR A 226 12.68 -4.10 -3.26
N VAL A 227 12.53 -5.07 -2.35
CA VAL A 227 12.90 -6.47 -2.60
C VAL A 227 12.07 -7.05 -3.75
N SER A 228 10.77 -6.72 -3.83
CA SER A 228 9.93 -7.18 -4.94
C SER A 228 10.41 -6.62 -6.28
N ARG A 229 10.91 -5.38 -6.30
CA ARG A 229 11.49 -4.79 -7.51
C ARG A 229 12.81 -5.48 -7.88
N LEU A 230 13.72 -5.70 -6.93
CA LEU A 230 14.99 -6.40 -7.19
C LEU A 230 14.76 -7.82 -7.73
N VAL A 231 13.83 -8.58 -7.14
CA VAL A 231 13.42 -9.90 -7.63
C VAL A 231 12.89 -9.84 -9.06
N LYS A 232 12.18 -8.77 -9.45
CA LYS A 232 11.67 -8.59 -10.81
C LYS A 232 12.79 -8.30 -11.81
N GLU A 233 13.81 -7.56 -11.40
CA GLU A 233 14.98 -7.22 -12.24
C GLU A 233 16.03 -8.35 -12.31
N GLY A 234 15.89 -9.40 -11.49
CA GLY A 234 16.88 -10.48 -11.41
C GLY A 234 18.08 -10.15 -10.52
N GLU A 235 17.99 -9.11 -9.69
CA GLU A 235 19.01 -8.71 -8.72
C GLU A 235 18.89 -9.55 -7.44
N TRP A 236 19.11 -10.87 -7.57
CA TRP A 236 18.76 -11.85 -6.54
C TRP A 236 19.56 -11.72 -5.25
N GLN A 237 20.88 -11.51 -5.36
CA GLN A 237 21.75 -11.37 -4.20
C GLN A 237 21.36 -10.12 -3.38
N GLU A 238 21.22 -8.99 -4.05
CA GLU A 238 20.79 -7.74 -3.40
C GLU A 238 19.39 -7.88 -2.78
N ALA A 239 18.46 -8.56 -3.47
CA ALA A 239 17.13 -8.83 -2.93
C ALA A 239 17.21 -9.67 -1.64
N ARG A 240 18.07 -10.68 -1.61
CA ARG A 240 18.26 -11.58 -0.48
C ARG A 240 18.85 -10.85 0.73
N ASP A 241 19.84 -10.01 0.49
CA ASP A 241 20.50 -9.21 1.52
C ASP A 241 19.54 -8.15 2.10
N ALA A 242 18.82 -7.43 1.24
CA ALA A 242 17.83 -6.44 1.68
C ALA A 242 16.67 -7.08 2.45
N TRP A 243 16.24 -8.29 2.06
CA TRP A 243 15.20 -9.05 2.74
C TRP A 243 15.65 -9.58 4.10
N SER A 244 16.81 -10.24 4.17
CA SER A 244 17.38 -10.82 5.40
C SER A 244 17.73 -9.73 6.42
N GLY A 245 18.25 -8.59 5.96
CA GLY A 245 18.52 -7.41 6.78
C GLY A 245 17.27 -6.82 7.44
N GLY A 246 16.08 -7.11 6.92
CA GLY A 246 14.79 -6.71 7.50
C GLY A 246 14.22 -7.66 8.55
N LEU A 247 14.81 -8.84 8.72
CA LEU A 247 14.30 -9.83 9.67
C LEU A 247 14.48 -9.36 11.11
N LYS A 248 13.43 -9.51 11.92
CA LYS A 248 13.50 -9.26 13.36
C LYS A 248 14.44 -10.28 14.02
N PRO A 249 15.03 -9.96 15.19
CA PRO A 249 15.96 -10.88 15.86
C PRO A 249 15.42 -12.31 16.06
N TYR A 250 14.13 -12.44 16.43
CA TYR A 250 13.50 -13.76 16.61
C TYR A 250 13.25 -14.52 15.29
N GLN A 251 13.28 -13.84 14.14
CA GLN A 251 13.07 -14.43 12.81
C GLN A 251 14.38 -14.90 12.19
N LYS A 252 15.49 -14.19 12.47
CA LYS A 252 16.83 -14.52 11.96
C LYS A 252 17.27 -15.95 12.29
N LYS A 253 16.82 -16.52 13.41
CA LYS A 253 17.13 -17.92 13.77
C LYS A 253 16.56 -18.97 12.80
N TYR A 254 15.62 -18.58 11.95
CA TYR A 254 15.03 -19.44 10.92
C TYR A 254 15.68 -19.24 9.55
N ASP A 255 16.70 -18.38 9.45
CA ASP A 255 17.36 -18.01 8.21
C ASP A 255 18.48 -18.99 7.84
N ASN A 256 18.07 -20.19 7.44
CA ASN A 256 18.95 -21.26 6.96
C ASN A 256 18.86 -21.40 5.43
N LEU A 257 19.42 -22.49 4.86
CA LEU A 257 19.33 -22.81 3.43
C LEU A 257 17.88 -22.83 2.90
N ILE A 258 16.95 -23.23 3.75
CA ILE A 258 15.52 -23.01 3.59
C ILE A 258 15.01 -22.17 4.78
N PHE A 259 14.26 -21.12 4.49
CA PHE A 259 13.75 -20.23 5.52
C PHE A 259 12.51 -20.84 6.19
N ASP A 260 12.50 -20.89 7.52
CA ASP A 260 11.34 -21.26 8.33
C ASP A 260 10.66 -22.57 7.91
N GLY A 261 11.45 -23.65 7.78
CA GLY A 261 10.96 -24.97 7.41
C GLY A 261 9.90 -25.58 8.34
N GLY A 262 9.81 -25.07 9.57
CA GLY A 262 8.79 -25.45 10.57
C GLY A 262 7.58 -24.51 10.64
N PHE A 263 7.49 -23.48 9.79
CA PHE A 263 6.33 -22.59 9.71
C PHE A 263 6.03 -21.75 10.97
N GLU A 264 7.07 -21.37 11.71
CA GLU A 264 7.02 -20.71 13.03
C GLU A 264 7.29 -19.19 12.99
N SER A 265 7.91 -18.67 11.91
CA SER A 265 8.40 -17.28 11.84
C SER A 265 7.28 -16.23 11.73
N GLY A 266 6.12 -16.64 11.20
CA GLY A 266 5.03 -15.74 10.84
C GLY A 266 5.25 -14.95 9.54
N ILE A 267 6.35 -15.18 8.82
CA ILE A 267 6.65 -14.52 7.54
C ILE A 267 6.11 -15.38 6.38
N TYR A 268 5.13 -14.83 5.67
CA TYR A 268 4.51 -15.45 4.51
C TYR A 268 4.31 -14.42 3.40
N ASN A 269 4.36 -14.87 2.15
CA ASN A 269 4.13 -14.06 0.96
C ASN A 269 5.06 -12.83 0.88
N GLN A 270 6.31 -13.01 1.29
CA GLN A 270 7.39 -12.04 1.16
C GLN A 270 8.54 -12.74 0.44
N ALA A 271 9.06 -12.15 -0.64
CA ALA A 271 10.16 -12.60 -1.50
C ALA A 271 10.74 -14.02 -1.28
N PHE A 272 11.49 -14.23 -0.17
CA PHE A 272 12.19 -15.48 0.17
C PHE A 272 11.54 -16.30 1.30
N GLY A 273 10.47 -15.79 1.93
CA GLY A 273 9.63 -16.58 2.82
C GLY A 273 8.65 -17.47 2.05
N TRP A 274 7.92 -18.30 2.79
CA TRP A 274 6.90 -19.18 2.20
C TRP A 274 5.80 -18.39 1.50
N VAL A 275 5.64 -18.63 0.20
CA VAL A 275 4.52 -18.12 -0.60
C VAL A 275 3.38 -19.14 -0.54
N VAL A 276 2.24 -18.68 -0.03
CA VAL A 276 1.02 -19.49 0.13
C VAL A 276 -0.16 -18.75 -0.50
N SER A 277 -0.84 -19.40 -1.45
CA SER A 277 -1.96 -18.76 -2.14
C SER A 277 -3.14 -18.48 -1.21
N ARG A 278 -3.79 -17.33 -1.38
CA ARG A 278 -5.05 -17.02 -0.70
C ARG A 278 -6.22 -17.44 -1.58
N SER A 279 -6.78 -18.63 -1.34
CA SER A 279 -7.99 -19.08 -2.02
C SER A 279 -8.93 -19.84 -1.06
N LYS A 280 -10.21 -20.00 -1.45
CA LYS A 280 -11.17 -20.81 -0.67
C LYS A 280 -10.91 -22.31 -0.79
N ASN A 281 -10.28 -22.73 -1.90
CA ASN A 281 -9.86 -24.10 -2.18
C ASN A 281 -8.67 -24.03 -3.16
N PRO A 282 -7.46 -24.46 -2.77
CA PRO A 282 -7.08 -25.03 -1.46
C PRO A 282 -7.11 -24.03 -0.30
N ARG A 283 -7.43 -24.49 0.91
CA ARG A 283 -7.19 -23.71 2.13
C ARG A 283 -5.82 -24.06 2.69
N ILE A 284 -4.92 -23.07 2.79
CA ILE A 284 -3.54 -23.27 3.22
C ILE A 284 -3.26 -22.34 4.40
N LYS A 285 -2.84 -22.90 5.54
CA LYS A 285 -2.46 -22.12 6.73
C LYS A 285 -1.58 -22.93 7.67
N PRO A 286 -0.70 -22.29 8.46
CA PRO A 286 -0.10 -22.93 9.63
C PRO A 286 -1.17 -23.19 10.69
N ASP A 287 -1.15 -24.38 11.29
CA ASP A 287 -2.08 -24.76 12.37
C ASP A 287 -1.43 -25.69 13.39
N ILE A 288 -2.02 -25.79 14.57
CA ILE A 288 -1.53 -26.63 15.67
C ILE A 288 -1.92 -28.09 15.40
N THR A 289 -0.98 -29.01 15.63
CA THR A 289 -1.25 -30.45 15.55
C THR A 289 -0.25 -31.24 16.40
N TYR A 290 -0.43 -32.56 16.50
CA TYR A 290 0.48 -33.46 17.22
C TYR A 290 1.63 -33.93 16.31
N GLY A 291 2.70 -34.48 16.89
CA GLY A 291 3.76 -35.15 16.11
C GLY A 291 4.68 -34.22 15.30
N ILE A 292 4.67 -32.93 15.64
CA ILE A 292 5.43 -31.84 15.01
C ILE A 292 6.61 -31.40 15.89
N LYS A 293 7.56 -30.70 15.30
CA LYS A 293 8.66 -30.01 15.96
C LYS A 293 8.36 -28.52 16.00
N GLY A 294 8.11 -27.99 17.19
CA GLY A 294 7.68 -26.60 17.35
C GLY A 294 6.23 -26.53 17.80
N ARG A 295 5.49 -25.54 17.30
CA ARG A 295 4.10 -25.23 17.73
C ARG A 295 3.07 -25.46 16.63
N LYS A 296 3.46 -25.35 15.36
CA LYS A 296 2.55 -25.42 14.21
C LYS A 296 3.19 -26.23 13.08
N ALA A 297 2.34 -26.62 12.14
CA ALA A 297 2.73 -27.21 10.86
C ALA A 297 1.87 -26.61 9.76
N LEU A 298 2.35 -26.64 8.51
CA LEU A 298 1.58 -26.16 7.37
C LEU A 298 0.48 -27.16 7.03
N GLN A 299 -0.78 -26.75 7.16
CA GLN A 299 -1.94 -27.51 6.72
C GLN A 299 -2.37 -27.08 5.31
N VAL A 300 -2.58 -28.06 4.43
CA VAL A 300 -3.18 -27.91 3.11
C VAL A 300 -4.48 -28.71 3.06
N SER A 301 -5.63 -28.06 2.99
CA SER A 301 -6.93 -28.71 2.88
C SER A 301 -7.52 -28.54 1.47
N LEU A 302 -7.93 -29.67 0.88
CA LEU A 302 -8.38 -29.79 -0.50
C LEU A 302 -9.81 -30.34 -0.56
N ARG A 303 -10.64 -29.75 -1.43
CA ARG A 303 -12.02 -30.19 -1.68
C ARG A 303 -12.18 -30.68 -3.12
N LYS A 304 -12.80 -31.86 -3.30
CA LYS A 304 -13.01 -32.53 -4.59
C LYS A 304 -14.16 -31.91 -5.39
N ASN A 305 -14.06 -30.62 -5.70
CA ASN A 305 -15.11 -29.91 -6.43
C ASN A 305 -14.68 -29.56 -7.86
N VAL A 306 -13.43 -29.12 -8.04
CA VAL A 306 -12.90 -28.60 -9.29
C VAL A 306 -11.47 -29.14 -9.47
N PRO A 307 -11.04 -29.49 -10.70
CA PRO A 307 -9.65 -29.85 -10.94
C PRO A 307 -8.74 -28.64 -10.67
N ILE A 308 -7.62 -28.86 -9.97
CA ILE A 308 -6.69 -27.80 -9.54
C ILE A 308 -5.28 -28.19 -9.97
N ASN A 309 -4.67 -27.41 -10.87
CA ASN A 309 -3.23 -27.49 -11.10
C ASN A 309 -2.50 -26.92 -9.88
N PHE A 310 -2.27 -27.76 -8.87
CA PHE A 310 -1.77 -27.31 -7.58
C PHE A 310 -0.34 -26.80 -7.69
N ARG A 311 -0.11 -25.53 -7.34
CA ARG A 311 1.21 -24.84 -7.30
C ARG A 311 1.26 -23.77 -6.20
N HIS A 312 0.54 -24.02 -5.12
CA HIS A 312 0.09 -22.98 -4.19
C HIS A 312 0.98 -22.78 -2.96
N VAL A 313 2.03 -23.57 -2.81
CA VAL A 313 3.03 -23.49 -1.74
C VAL A 313 4.41 -23.51 -2.37
N SER A 314 5.21 -22.46 -2.18
CA SER A 314 6.56 -22.40 -2.71
C SER A 314 7.48 -21.50 -1.88
N GLN A 315 8.78 -21.69 -2.02
CA GLN A 315 9.81 -20.79 -1.51
C GLN A 315 10.94 -20.68 -2.54
N ARG A 316 11.53 -19.48 -2.66
CA ARG A 316 12.76 -19.29 -3.44
C ARG A 316 13.95 -19.68 -2.60
N LEU A 317 14.90 -20.37 -3.21
CA LEU A 317 16.15 -20.77 -2.61
C LEU A 317 17.31 -20.10 -3.35
N MET A 318 18.41 -19.92 -2.64
CA MET A 318 19.70 -19.46 -3.19
C MET A 318 20.78 -20.41 -2.68
N LEU A 319 20.67 -21.67 -3.10
CA LEU A 319 21.68 -22.67 -2.80
C LEU A 319 22.85 -22.47 -3.76
N GLU A 320 24.06 -22.51 -3.20
CA GLU A 320 25.29 -22.59 -3.99
C GLU A 320 25.37 -23.93 -4.74
N PRO A 321 26.25 -24.06 -5.75
CA PRO A 321 26.47 -25.32 -6.43
C PRO A 321 26.94 -26.44 -5.48
N GLY A 322 26.45 -27.66 -5.70
CA GLY A 322 26.83 -28.86 -4.97
C GLY A 322 25.69 -29.84 -4.68
N TYR A 323 25.99 -30.84 -3.83
CA TYR A 323 25.09 -31.92 -3.46
C TYR A 323 24.32 -31.62 -2.17
N TYR A 324 23.02 -31.93 -2.18
CA TYR A 324 22.11 -31.62 -1.09
C TYR A 324 21.12 -32.76 -0.82
N GLU A 325 20.59 -32.81 0.40
CA GLU A 325 19.42 -33.58 0.77
C GLU A 325 18.25 -32.65 1.09
N LEU A 326 17.08 -32.89 0.49
CA LEU A 326 15.82 -32.34 0.95
C LEU A 326 15.19 -33.35 1.91
N ALA A 327 14.95 -32.96 3.15
CA ALA A 327 14.25 -33.76 4.16
C ALA A 327 13.01 -33.02 4.68
N LEU A 328 11.93 -33.75 4.97
CA LEU A 328 10.72 -33.18 5.56
C LEU A 328 9.90 -34.21 6.33
N ARG A 329 9.05 -33.73 7.24
CA ARG A 329 7.99 -34.51 7.87
C ARG A 329 6.67 -34.21 7.18
N TYR A 330 5.88 -35.24 6.91
CA TYR A 330 4.56 -35.08 6.32
C TYR A 330 3.53 -36.01 6.95
N ARG A 331 2.26 -35.61 6.90
CA ARG A 331 1.09 -36.45 7.22
C ARG A 331 0.05 -36.25 6.13
N THR A 332 -0.62 -37.32 5.70
CA THR A 332 -1.77 -37.21 4.79
C THR A 332 -3.02 -37.75 5.47
N ASP A 333 -4.03 -36.90 5.59
CA ASP A 333 -5.33 -37.24 6.18
C ASP A 333 -6.29 -37.56 5.04
N THR A 334 -6.25 -38.82 4.56
CA THR A 334 -7.08 -39.33 3.46
C THR A 334 -7.01 -38.48 2.17
N LEU A 335 -5.81 -38.32 1.61
CA LEU A 335 -5.60 -37.60 0.35
C LEU A 335 -6.05 -38.45 -0.85
N LYS A 336 -7.27 -38.18 -1.35
CA LYS A 336 -7.86 -38.83 -2.52
C LYS A 336 -7.46 -38.10 -3.80
N THR A 337 -6.64 -38.74 -4.61
CA THR A 337 -6.15 -38.26 -5.91
C THR A 337 -5.59 -39.43 -6.73
N THR A 338 -5.53 -39.30 -8.05
CA THR A 338 -5.00 -40.36 -8.94
C THR A 338 -3.48 -40.37 -8.96
N LYS A 339 -2.84 -39.20 -8.96
CA LYS A 339 -1.38 -39.07 -9.17
C LYS A 339 -0.63 -38.41 -8.02
N GLY A 340 -1.31 -37.76 -7.07
CA GLY A 340 -0.65 -37.18 -5.90
C GLY A 340 -0.13 -35.75 -6.07
N LEU A 341 0.50 -35.26 -5.02
CA LEU A 341 1.30 -34.04 -5.02
C LEU A 341 2.75 -34.40 -4.71
N SER A 342 3.71 -33.74 -5.34
CA SER A 342 5.14 -33.93 -5.05
C SER A 342 5.81 -32.59 -4.76
N TRP A 343 6.85 -32.62 -3.92
CA TRP A 343 7.76 -31.49 -3.80
C TRP A 343 8.74 -31.54 -4.96
N ARG A 344 8.87 -30.42 -5.68
CA ARG A 344 9.84 -30.24 -6.75
C ARG A 344 10.74 -29.06 -6.44
N ILE A 345 12.04 -29.23 -6.67
CA ILE A 345 12.98 -28.12 -6.76
C ILE A 345 13.34 -27.98 -8.24
N ARG A 346 13.24 -26.76 -8.75
CA ARG A 346 13.63 -26.45 -10.13
C ARG A 346 14.53 -25.23 -10.17
N CYS A 347 15.32 -25.15 -11.22
CA CYS A 347 15.99 -23.92 -11.55
C CYS A 347 14.99 -22.88 -12.07
N ILE A 348 15.14 -21.63 -11.66
CA ILE A 348 14.37 -20.49 -12.18
C ILE A 348 15.23 -19.37 -12.78
N GLU A 349 16.56 -19.48 -12.63
CA GLU A 349 17.51 -18.58 -13.27
C GLU A 349 18.73 -19.37 -13.75
N GLY A 350 19.07 -19.22 -15.04
CA GLY A 350 20.16 -19.97 -15.69
C GLY A 350 19.77 -21.39 -16.13
N GLY A 351 18.51 -21.77 -15.91
CA GLY A 351 17.94 -23.07 -16.28
C GLY A 351 16.42 -23.11 -16.07
N SER A 352 15.77 -24.20 -16.52
CA SER A 352 14.34 -24.48 -16.27
C SER A 352 14.06 -25.93 -15.88
N GLU A 353 15.13 -26.69 -15.66
CA GLU A 353 15.15 -28.08 -15.30
C GLU A 353 14.60 -28.32 -13.89
N VAL A 354 13.97 -29.47 -13.70
CA VAL A 354 13.60 -29.98 -12.38
C VAL A 354 14.84 -30.69 -11.84
N LEU A 355 15.42 -30.14 -10.77
CA LEU A 355 16.60 -30.68 -10.11
C LEU A 355 16.24 -31.92 -9.30
N VAL A 356 15.05 -31.94 -8.69
CA VAL A 356 14.54 -33.10 -7.95
C VAL A 356 13.03 -33.09 -7.85
N GLU A 357 12.46 -34.30 -7.78
CA GLU A 357 11.07 -34.56 -7.48
C GLU A 357 10.97 -35.62 -6.36
N SER A 358 10.22 -35.32 -5.30
CA SER A 358 9.93 -36.27 -4.24
C SER A 358 9.00 -37.39 -4.73
N ILE A 359 8.89 -38.47 -3.94
CA ILE A 359 7.80 -39.43 -4.13
C ILE A 359 6.44 -38.70 -4.12
N PRO A 360 5.45 -39.17 -4.90
CA PRO A 360 4.11 -38.62 -4.87
C PRO A 360 3.46 -38.89 -3.51
N LEU A 361 2.82 -37.87 -2.95
CA LEU A 361 2.04 -37.94 -1.72
C LEU A 361 0.59 -38.25 -2.08
N LEU A 362 0.06 -39.36 -1.54
CA LEU A 362 -1.31 -39.83 -1.74
C LEU A 362 -1.77 -40.69 -0.55
N GLY A 363 -3.07 -40.97 -0.48
CA GLY A 363 -3.65 -41.88 0.51
C GLY A 363 -3.63 -41.32 1.93
N SER A 364 -3.57 -42.21 2.91
CA SER A 364 -3.57 -41.86 4.33
C SER A 364 -2.29 -42.37 4.99
N ASN A 365 -1.50 -41.45 5.52
CA ASN A 365 -0.22 -41.76 6.16
C ASN A 365 -0.16 -41.04 7.51
N PRO A 366 0.32 -41.70 8.59
CA PRO A 366 0.67 -41.00 9.81
C PRO A 366 1.84 -40.02 9.54
N TRP A 367 2.29 -39.31 10.57
CA TRP A 367 3.51 -38.51 10.45
C TRP A 367 4.70 -39.40 10.06
N SER A 368 5.18 -39.20 8.85
CA SER A 368 6.28 -39.92 8.22
C SER A 368 7.37 -38.95 7.80
N LYS A 369 8.57 -39.48 7.60
CA LYS A 369 9.70 -38.73 7.02
C LYS A 369 9.81 -39.03 5.54
N LEU A 370 10.21 -38.03 4.77
CA LEU A 370 10.57 -38.12 3.38
C LEU A 370 11.93 -37.45 3.21
N SER A 371 12.85 -38.10 2.50
CA SER A 371 14.08 -37.45 2.03
C SER A 371 14.35 -37.80 0.57
N VAL A 372 15.04 -36.89 -0.13
CA VAL A 372 15.48 -37.08 -1.51
C VAL A 372 16.74 -36.24 -1.77
N ASP A 373 17.70 -36.84 -2.45
CA ASP A 373 18.97 -36.21 -2.80
C ASP A 373 18.86 -35.46 -4.13
N PHE A 374 19.63 -34.39 -4.25
CA PHE A 374 19.68 -33.58 -5.45
C PHE A 374 20.98 -32.81 -5.60
N GLU A 375 21.27 -32.39 -6.83
CA GLU A 375 22.43 -31.60 -7.18
C GLU A 375 21.98 -30.22 -7.71
N VAL A 376 22.69 -29.18 -7.29
CA VAL A 376 22.54 -27.82 -7.84
C VAL A 376 23.73 -27.56 -8.77
N PRO A 377 23.49 -27.43 -10.09
CA PRO A 377 24.57 -27.16 -11.04
C PRO A 377 25.04 -25.70 -10.96
N GLU A 378 26.26 -25.44 -11.44
CA GLU A 378 26.84 -24.07 -11.48
C GLU A 378 25.99 -23.08 -12.27
N SER A 379 25.25 -23.54 -13.29
CA SER A 379 24.37 -22.69 -14.08
C SER A 379 23.14 -22.22 -13.31
N CYS A 380 22.79 -22.84 -12.18
CA CYS A 380 21.54 -22.57 -11.48
C CYS A 380 21.74 -21.75 -10.21
N ARG A 381 21.65 -20.42 -10.33
CA ARG A 381 21.84 -19.50 -9.19
C ARG A 381 20.63 -19.42 -8.25
N VAL A 382 19.43 -19.60 -8.79
CA VAL A 382 18.18 -19.45 -8.04
C VAL A 382 17.27 -20.63 -8.30
N GLN A 383 16.82 -21.25 -7.22
CA GLN A 383 15.93 -22.40 -7.27
C GLN A 383 14.56 -22.03 -6.69
N LEU A 384 13.56 -22.81 -7.06
CA LEU A 384 12.23 -22.74 -6.49
C LEU A 384 11.81 -24.11 -6.00
N ILE A 385 11.70 -24.25 -4.67
CA ILE A 385 11.00 -25.39 -4.08
C ILE A 385 9.49 -25.12 -4.10
N ARG A 386 8.71 -26.08 -4.57
CA ARG A 386 7.26 -25.95 -4.69
C ARG A 386 6.56 -27.30 -4.56
N LEU A 387 5.44 -27.29 -3.83
CA LEU A 387 4.50 -28.41 -3.84
C LEU A 387 3.63 -28.33 -5.08
N GLU A 388 3.71 -29.35 -5.93
CA GLU A 388 3.06 -29.37 -7.24
C GLU A 388 2.16 -30.59 -7.45
N ALA A 389 1.15 -30.43 -8.30
CA ALA A 389 0.48 -31.58 -8.91
C ALA A 389 1.48 -32.37 -9.75
N THR A 390 1.54 -33.68 -9.51
CA THR A 390 2.46 -34.58 -10.22
C THR A 390 2.07 -34.68 -11.70
N SER A 391 0.76 -34.73 -11.98
CA SER A 391 0.22 -34.77 -13.33
C SER A 391 -0.07 -33.39 -13.93
N ARG A 392 0.29 -33.25 -15.22
CA ARG A 392 -0.09 -32.13 -16.08
C ARG A 392 -1.52 -32.22 -16.63
N PHE A 393 -2.15 -33.39 -16.57
CA PHE A 393 -3.45 -33.62 -17.18
C PHE A 393 -4.59 -33.20 -16.25
N ARG A 394 -5.46 -32.32 -16.73
CA ARG A 394 -6.56 -31.74 -15.95
C ARG A 394 -7.50 -32.79 -15.30
N HIS A 395 -7.72 -33.92 -15.96
CA HIS A 395 -8.59 -34.98 -15.44
C HIS A 395 -7.98 -35.74 -14.24
N GLU A 396 -6.67 -35.61 -14.01
CA GLU A 396 -5.96 -36.23 -12.87
C GLU A 396 -5.76 -35.24 -11.71
N GLN A 397 -6.17 -33.99 -11.87
CA GLN A 397 -5.94 -32.89 -10.92
C GLN A 397 -7.08 -32.71 -9.90
N TYR A 398 -7.78 -33.80 -9.56
CA TYR A 398 -8.80 -33.79 -8.52
C TYR A 398 -8.20 -34.23 -7.19
N PHE A 399 -8.39 -33.42 -6.16
CA PHE A 399 -7.86 -33.67 -4.82
C PHE A 399 -8.95 -33.54 -3.76
N ALA A 400 -8.94 -34.43 -2.77
CA ALA A 400 -9.78 -34.36 -1.58
C ALA A 400 -8.97 -34.79 -0.35
N GLY A 401 -9.18 -34.15 0.79
CA GLY A 401 -8.51 -34.50 2.05
C GLY A 401 -7.58 -33.39 2.52
N SER A 402 -6.68 -33.70 3.45
CA SER A 402 -5.69 -32.74 3.93
C SER A 402 -4.27 -33.31 3.94
N LEU A 403 -3.29 -32.43 3.79
CA LEU A 403 -1.87 -32.72 3.99
C LEU A 403 -1.32 -31.80 5.07
N TRP A 404 -0.31 -32.27 5.76
CA TRP A 404 0.46 -31.51 6.73
C TRP A 404 1.94 -31.65 6.44
N PHE A 405 2.67 -30.55 6.59
CA PHE A 405 4.12 -30.49 6.41
C PHE A 405 4.77 -29.77 7.59
N ASP A 406 5.91 -30.29 8.01
CA ASP A 406 6.72 -29.75 9.09
C ASP A 406 8.20 -30.12 8.90
N ASP A 407 9.09 -29.42 9.59
CA ASP A 407 10.54 -29.68 9.65
C ASP A 407 11.15 -29.86 8.26
N ILE A 408 10.79 -28.99 7.31
CA ILE A 408 11.40 -28.99 5.98
C ILE A 408 12.82 -28.46 6.11
N GLU A 409 13.78 -29.27 5.73
CA GLU A 409 15.20 -28.98 5.89
C GLU A 409 15.94 -29.30 4.59
N ILE A 410 16.94 -28.46 4.27
CA ILE A 410 17.91 -28.74 3.22
C ILE A 410 19.27 -28.77 3.88
N THR A 411 20.01 -29.85 3.68
CA THR A 411 21.38 -30.01 4.19
C THR A 411 22.33 -30.26 3.02
N ARG A 412 23.54 -29.71 3.10
CA ARG A 412 24.60 -29.98 2.12
C ARG A 412 25.22 -31.33 2.43
N LYS A 413 25.28 -32.24 1.45
CA LYS A 413 26.03 -33.49 1.56
C LYS A 413 27.50 -33.23 1.19
N GLN A 414 28.41 -33.89 1.89
CA GLN A 414 29.79 -33.97 1.43
C GLN A 414 29.83 -34.97 0.26
N GLU A 415 30.58 -34.67 -0.81
CA GLU A 415 30.94 -35.69 -1.79
C GLU A 415 31.66 -36.81 -1.03
N GLU A 416 31.10 -38.02 -1.06
CA GLU A 416 31.88 -39.21 -0.72
C GLU A 416 32.88 -39.39 -1.85
N GLU A 417 34.17 -39.12 -1.58
CA GLU A 417 35.31 -39.35 -2.48
C GLU A 417 35.40 -40.82 -2.95
#